data_AF-A0A7Y5AQF1-F1
#
_entry.id   AF-A0A7Y5AQF1-F1
#
_cell.length_a   1.000
_cell.length_b   1.000
_cell.length_c   1.000
_cell.angle_alpha   90.00
_cell.angle_beta   90.00
_cell.angle_gamma   90.00
#
_symmetry.space_group_name_H-M   'P 1'
#
loop_
_entity.id
_entity.type
_entity.pdbx_description
1 polymer ?
#
loop_
_entity_poly.entity_id
_entity_poly.type
_entity_poly.pdbx_seq_one_letter_code
_entity_poly.pdbx_strand_id
1 'polypeptide(L)'
;MTAIKQWFKDLWNGFVEWLVEVVILILTFLKDIVLTLFELLLDGVAYMFELISPPEFLATGLGSLFSALPDSLSYFLMQSGLAEGLSIYGAGVTFRLLRKLFTIGQW
;
A
#
# COMPACT_ATOMS: atom_id res chain seq x y z
N MET A 1 -36.73 27.25 -43.08
CA MET A 1 -36.86 25.78 -42.89
C MET A 1 -35.59 25.11 -42.32
N THR A 2 -34.45 25.80 -42.28
CA THR A 2 -33.17 25.29 -41.76
C THR A 2 -33.04 25.39 -40.25
N ALA A 3 -33.54 26.46 -39.63
CA ALA A 3 -33.44 26.70 -38.19
C ALA A 3 -34.16 25.63 -37.33
N ILE A 4 -35.35 25.18 -37.75
CA ILE A 4 -36.11 24.14 -37.02
C ILE A 4 -35.39 22.79 -37.05
N LYS A 5 -34.76 22.45 -38.19
CA LYS A 5 -33.96 21.22 -38.31
C LYS A 5 -32.72 21.27 -37.43
N GLN A 6 -32.07 22.44 -37.34
CA GLN A 6 -30.90 22.63 -36.49
C GLN A 6 -31.27 22.54 -35.01
N TRP A 7 -32.31 23.25 -34.58
CA TRP A 7 -32.81 23.20 -33.21
C TRP A 7 -33.18 21.77 -32.77
N PHE A 8 -33.82 20.99 -33.64
CA PHE A 8 -34.15 19.60 -33.34
C PHE A 8 -32.89 18.72 -33.22
N LYS A 9 -31.90 18.94 -34.09
CA LYS A 9 -30.62 18.23 -34.03
C LYS A 9 -29.85 18.54 -32.74
N ASP A 10 -29.87 19.80 -32.30
CA ASP A 10 -29.19 20.23 -31.08
C ASP A 10 -29.87 19.66 -29.83
N LEU A 11 -31.21 19.65 -29.79
CA LEU A 11 -31.97 18.99 -28.73
C LEU A 11 -31.70 17.48 -28.68
N TRP A 12 -31.67 16.82 -29.84
CA TRP A 12 -31.40 15.39 -29.92
C TRP A 12 -29.98 15.05 -29.47
N ASN A 13 -28.99 15.86 -29.87
CA ASN A 13 -27.61 15.68 -29.44
C ASN A 13 -27.47 15.87 -27.92
N GLY A 14 -28.08 16.90 -27.34
CA GLY A 14 -28.06 17.11 -25.89
C GLY A 14 -28.72 15.96 -25.11
N PHE A 15 -29.77 15.36 -25.65
CA PHE A 15 -30.39 14.17 -25.06
C PHE A 15 -29.47 12.93 -25.14
N VAL A 16 -28.79 12.72 -26.27
CA VAL A 16 -27.81 11.63 -26.42
C VAL A 16 -26.61 11.82 -25.50
N GLU A 17 -26.08 13.05 -25.41
CA GLU A 17 -24.97 13.38 -24.50
C GLU A 17 -25.35 13.09 -23.05
N TRP A 18 -26.53 13.55 -22.60
CA TRP A 18 -27.03 13.24 -21.27
C TRP A 18 -27.14 11.73 -21.00
N LEU A 19 -27.63 10.94 -21.97
CA LEU A 19 -27.69 9.48 -21.83
C LEU A 19 -26.28 8.85 -21.71
N VAL A 20 -25.31 9.33 -22.48
CA VAL A 20 -23.93 8.86 -22.41
C VAL A 20 -23.31 9.19 -21.05
N GLU A 21 -23.52 10.40 -20.54
CA GLU A 21 -23.04 10.81 -19.22
C GLU A 21 -23.62 9.95 -18.10
N VAL A 22 -24.91 9.61 -18.16
CA VAL A 22 -25.55 8.71 -17.18
C VAL A 22 -24.90 7.32 -17.20
N VAL A 23 -24.61 6.77 -18.39
CA VAL A 23 -23.94 5.47 -18.52
C VAL A 23 -22.52 5.53 -17.95
N ILE A 24 -21.76 6.59 -18.26
CA ILE A 24 -20.41 6.78 -17.71
C ILE A 24 -20.46 6.88 -16.19
N LEU A 25 -21.42 7.61 -15.62
CA LEU A 25 -21.57 7.75 -14.18
C LEU A 25 -21.82 6.39 -13.51
N ILE A 26 -22.67 5.54 -14.09
CA ILE A 26 -22.94 4.18 -13.58
C ILE A 26 -21.67 3.32 -13.62
N LEU A 27 -20.91 3.37 -14.72
CA LEU A 27 -19.67 2.60 -14.86
C LEU A 27 -18.59 3.08 -13.87
N THR A 28 -18.45 4.39 -13.70
CA THR A 28 -17.54 4.98 -12.71
C THR A 28 -17.93 4.59 -11.29
N PHE A 29 -19.21 4.67 -10.95
CA PHE A 29 -19.72 4.26 -9.65
C PHE A 29 -19.44 2.78 -9.35
N LEU A 30 -19.60 1.90 -10.34
CA LEU A 30 -19.26 0.49 -10.18
C LEU A 30 -17.76 0.27 -9.92
N LYS A 31 -16.91 0.99 -10.64
CA LYS A 31 -15.45 0.97 -10.42
C LYS A 31 -15.10 1.46 -9.01
N ASP A 32 -15.70 2.55 -8.57
CA ASP A 32 -15.45 3.15 -7.27
C ASP A 32 -15.87 2.20 -6.14
N ILE A 33 -17.03 1.52 -6.25
CA ILE A 33 -17.45 0.51 -5.27
C ILE A 33 -16.39 -0.60 -5.12
N VAL A 34 -15.88 -1.13 -6.23
CA VAL A 34 -14.88 -2.20 -6.19
C VAL A 34 -13.59 -1.70 -5.54
N LEU A 35 -13.18 -0.49 -5.85
CA LEU A 35 -11.98 0.13 -5.27
C LEU A 35 -12.15 0.35 -3.77
N THR A 36 -13.25 0.95 -3.33
CA THR A 36 -13.54 1.17 -1.91
C THR A 36 -13.64 -0.14 -1.13
N LEU A 37 -14.22 -1.19 -1.71
CA LEU A 37 -14.28 -2.51 -1.08
C LEU A 37 -12.88 -3.09 -0.87
N PHE A 38 -11.98 -2.91 -1.84
CA PHE A 38 -10.61 -3.38 -1.74
C PHE A 38 -9.80 -2.59 -0.71
N GLU A 39 -9.97 -1.27 -0.67
CA GLU A 39 -9.39 -0.40 0.37
C GLU A 39 -9.82 -0.85 1.76
N LEU A 40 -11.13 -1.04 1.98
CA LEU A 40 -11.67 -1.48 3.26
C LEU A 40 -11.13 -2.84 3.71
N LEU A 41 -10.93 -3.76 2.77
CA LEU A 41 -10.30 -5.05 3.06
C LEU A 41 -8.86 -4.86 3.52
N LEU A 42 -8.06 -4.08 2.79
CA LEU A 42 -6.66 -3.84 3.13
C LEU A 42 -6.52 -3.11 4.47
N ASP A 43 -7.37 -2.12 4.74
CA ASP A 43 -7.41 -1.41 6.01
C ASP A 43 -7.78 -2.36 7.16
N GLY A 44 -8.73 -3.27 6.95
CA GLY A 44 -9.06 -4.30 7.91
C GLY A 44 -7.88 -5.24 8.22
N VAL A 45 -7.12 -5.62 7.19
CA VAL A 45 -5.90 -6.43 7.36
C VAL A 45 -4.81 -5.63 8.10
N ALA A 46 -4.61 -4.36 7.77
CA ALA A 46 -3.66 -3.49 8.45
C ALA A 46 -4.00 -3.33 9.94
N TYR A 47 -5.28 -3.10 10.25
CA TYR A 47 -5.78 -3.01 11.62
C TYR A 47 -5.52 -4.29 12.42
N MET A 48 -5.71 -5.46 11.81
CA MET A 48 -5.38 -6.74 12.46
C MET A 48 -3.89 -6.88 12.77
N PHE A 49 -3.00 -6.32 11.95
CA PHE A 49 -1.56 -6.31 12.23
C PHE A 49 -1.18 -5.29 13.30
N GLU A 50 -1.85 -4.13 13.37
CA GLU A 50 -1.61 -3.12 14.42
C GLU A 50 -2.00 -3.62 15.82
N LEU A 51 -2.96 -4.53 15.92
CA LEU A 51 -3.32 -5.19 17.18
C LEU A 51 -2.22 -6.13 17.71
N ILE A 52 -1.29 -6.55 16.86
CA ILE A 52 -0.14 -7.36 17.28
C ILE A 52 0.92 -6.41 17.83
N SER A 53 1.02 -6.31 19.16
CA SER A 53 2.10 -5.57 19.81
C SER A 53 3.45 -6.06 19.29
N PRO A 54 4.30 -5.20 18.72
CA PRO A 54 5.62 -5.62 18.30
C PRO A 54 6.40 -6.12 19.52
N PRO A 55 7.16 -7.22 19.39
CA PRO A 55 7.97 -7.73 20.49
C PRO A 55 8.97 -6.66 20.99
N GLU A 56 9.26 -6.65 22.29
CA GLU A 56 10.05 -5.58 22.96
C GLU A 56 11.39 -5.28 22.26
N PHE A 57 12.04 -6.27 21.64
CA PHE A 57 13.29 -6.06 20.91
C PHE A 57 13.15 -5.15 19.68
N LEU A 58 11.97 -5.10 19.03
CA LEU A 58 11.66 -4.15 17.97
C LEU A 58 11.32 -2.76 18.54
N ALA A 59 10.68 -2.71 19.71
CA ALA A 59 10.29 -1.45 20.36
C ALA A 59 11.51 -0.65 20.87
N THR A 60 12.49 -1.32 21.45
CA THR A 60 13.71 -0.67 21.98
C THR A 60 14.75 -0.40 20.88
N GLY A 61 14.64 -1.10 19.74
CA GLY A 61 15.53 -0.97 18.58
C GLY A 61 16.96 -1.46 18.82
N LEU A 62 17.62 -1.92 17.77
CA LEU A 62 19.02 -2.38 17.85
C LEU A 62 19.97 -1.28 18.34
N GLY A 63 19.67 0.00 18.07
CA GLY A 63 20.51 1.13 18.48
C GLY A 63 20.68 1.27 19.99
N SER A 64 19.65 0.97 20.78
CA SER A 64 19.75 1.00 22.25
C SER A 64 20.63 -0.11 22.80
N LEU A 65 20.61 -1.29 22.16
CA LEU A 65 21.47 -2.42 22.49
C LEU A 65 22.94 -2.10 22.17
N PHE A 66 23.21 -1.47 21.02
CA PHE A 66 24.57 -1.01 20.68
C PHE A 66 25.06 0.11 21.59
N SER A 67 24.17 0.98 22.07
CA SER A 67 24.50 2.05 23.02
C SER A 67 24.80 1.54 24.44
N ALA A 68 24.32 0.34 24.78
CA ALA A 68 24.60 -0.31 26.06
C ALA A 68 25.93 -1.10 26.05
N LEU A 69 26.60 -1.21 24.90
CA LEU A 69 27.88 -1.91 24.79
C LEU A 69 29.04 -1.00 25.27
N PRO A 70 30.03 -1.57 25.99
CA PRO A 70 31.27 -0.88 26.30
C PRO A 70 32.00 -0.40 25.04
N ASP A 71 32.62 0.79 25.09
CA ASP A 71 33.31 1.44 23.96
C ASP A 71 34.40 0.56 23.31
N SER A 72 35.04 -0.30 24.10
CA SER A 72 36.05 -1.22 23.59
C SER A 72 35.45 -2.29 22.66
N LEU A 73 34.24 -2.77 22.95
CA LEU A 73 33.54 -3.76 22.14
C LEU A 73 32.90 -3.13 20.91
N SER A 74 32.37 -1.91 21.03
CA SER A 74 31.76 -1.20 19.89
C SER A 74 32.78 -0.94 18.78
N TYR A 75 34.04 -0.58 19.13
CA TYR A 75 35.13 -0.41 18.18
C TYR A 75 35.44 -1.70 17.39
N PHE A 76 35.56 -2.84 18.08
CA PHE A 76 35.82 -4.12 17.41
C PHE A 76 34.65 -4.58 16.54
N LEU A 77 33.40 -4.31 16.97
CA LEU A 77 32.20 -4.67 16.21
C LEU A 77 32.03 -3.83 14.93
N MET A 78 32.41 -2.55 14.99
CA MET A 78 32.50 -1.72 13.78
C MET A 78 33.58 -2.24 12.83
N GLN A 79 34.76 -2.60 13.34
CA GLN A 79 35.85 -3.09 12.52
C GLN A 79 35.57 -4.49 11.92
N SER A 80 34.76 -5.32 12.59
CA SER A 80 34.38 -6.64 12.09
C SER A 80 33.33 -6.60 10.96
N GLY A 81 32.82 -5.42 10.61
CA GLY A 81 31.79 -5.27 9.57
C GLY A 81 30.41 -5.78 9.99
N LEU A 82 30.09 -5.69 11.28
CA LEU A 82 28.84 -6.21 11.82
C LEU A 82 27.63 -5.46 11.27
N ALA A 83 27.75 -4.15 11.03
CA ALA A 83 26.70 -3.32 10.46
C ALA A 83 26.34 -3.78 9.04
N GLU A 84 27.37 -4.02 8.21
CA GLU A 84 27.23 -4.54 6.85
C GLU A 84 26.61 -5.94 6.87
N GLY A 85 27.08 -6.84 7.74
CA GLY A 85 26.51 -8.18 7.91
C GLY A 85 25.03 -8.16 8.32
N LEU A 86 24.67 -7.32 9.29
CA LEU A 86 23.27 -7.15 9.73
C LEU A 86 22.39 -6.54 8.64
N SER A 87 22.92 -5.63 7.82
CA SER A 87 22.16 -5.05 6.71
C SER A 87 21.79 -6.08 5.65
N ILE A 88 22.73 -6.97 5.31
CA ILE A 88 22.51 -8.05 4.33
C ILE A 88 21.54 -9.08 4.91
N TYR A 89 21.72 -9.46 6.17
CA TYR A 89 20.80 -10.37 6.86
C TYR A 89 19.39 -9.79 6.96
N GLY A 90 19.27 -8.51 7.36
CA GLY A 90 18.00 -7.79 7.44
C GLY A 90 17.29 -7.73 6.09
N ALA A 91 18.00 -7.44 5.00
CA ALA A 91 17.44 -7.47 3.65
C ALA A 91 16.88 -8.86 3.29
N GLY A 92 17.58 -9.94 3.65
CA GLY A 92 17.12 -11.31 3.45
C GLY A 92 15.86 -11.67 4.25
N VAL A 93 15.80 -11.24 5.52
CA VAL A 93 14.61 -11.45 6.37
C VAL A 93 13.42 -10.64 5.84
N THR A 94 13.63 -9.38 5.46
CA THR A 94 12.59 -8.51 4.87
C THR A 94 12.06 -9.12 3.58
N PHE A 95 12.93 -9.60 2.69
CA PHE A 95 12.50 -10.30 1.47
C PHE A 95 11.66 -11.54 1.79
N ARG A 96 12.06 -12.34 2.78
CA ARG A 96 11.30 -13.52 3.22
C ARG A 96 9.92 -13.14 3.76
N LEU A 97 9.81 -12.07 4.54
CA LEU A 97 8.54 -11.59 5.10
C LEU A 97 7.63 -11.01 4.01
N LEU A 98 8.16 -10.16 3.14
CA LEU A 98 7.43 -9.63 1.99
C LEU A 98 6.88 -10.76 1.12
N ARG A 99 7.68 -11.77 0.82
CA ARG A 99 7.21 -12.92 0.04
C ARG A 99 6.05 -13.64 0.73
N LYS A 100 6.11 -13.87 2.05
CA LYS A 100 5.00 -14.49 2.79
C LYS A 100 3.71 -13.67 2.72
N LEU A 101 3.82 -12.34 2.73
CA LEU A 101 2.68 -11.43 2.57
C LEU A 101 2.04 -11.60 1.20
N PHE A 102 2.84 -11.58 0.13
CA PHE A 102 2.34 -11.67 -1.25
C PHE A 102 1.90 -13.08 -1.67
N THR A 103 2.47 -14.14 -1.09
CA THR A 103 2.10 -15.53 -1.40
C THR A 103 1.04 -16.10 -0.45
N ILE A 104 0.39 -15.27 0.38
CA ILE A 104 -0.66 -15.68 1.33
C ILE A 104 -0.19 -16.86 2.19
N GLY A 105 1.08 -16.85 2.59
CA GLY A 105 1.67 -17.90 3.43
C GLY A 105 1.86 -19.28 2.80
N GLN A 106 1.67 -19.46 1.49
CA GLN A 106 1.92 -20.76 0.84
C GLN A 106 3.42 -20.99 0.59
N TRP A 107 3.89 -22.20 0.94
CA TRP A 107 5.27 -22.70 0.81
C TRP A 107 5.38 -23.73 -0.32
#